data_AF-A0A2M9GSX7-F1
#
_entry.id   AF-A0A2M9GSX7-F1
#
_cell.length_a   1.000
_cell.length_b   1.000
_cell.length_c   1.000
_cell.angle_alpha   90.00
_cell.angle_beta   90.00
_cell.angle_gamma   90.00
#
_symmetry.space_group_name_H-M   'P 1'
#
loop_
_entity.id
_entity.type
_entity.pdbx_description
1 polymer ?
#
loop_
_entity_poly.entity_id
_entity_poly.type
_entity_poly.pdbx_seq_one_letter_code
_entity_poly.pdbx_strand_id
1 'polypeptide(L)'
;MGAFCVYGMTEQLAKKAAERAWQKYKESMTADVRACLRPSDQADWIKVKTEYHLAKGNPVQLSAPFDAPQFAREFIKLAAATGRTSRLCIMQRGPTLDKHGAPRISKATKRPMITWVPYTR
;
A
#
# COMPACT_ATOMS: atom_id res chain seq x y z
N MET A 1 -10.90 -6.16 22.10
CA MET A 1 -11.29 -5.17 21.08
C MET A 1 -10.53 -5.52 19.81
N GLY A 2 -11.23 -5.87 18.72
CA GLY A 2 -10.60 -6.16 17.44
C GLY A 2 -10.36 -4.87 16.69
N ALA A 3 -9.11 -4.59 16.29
CA ALA A 3 -8.82 -3.44 15.45
C ALA A 3 -8.97 -3.82 13.98
N PHE A 4 -9.65 -2.97 13.21
CA PHE A 4 -9.88 -3.08 11.77
C PHE A 4 -9.22 -1.91 11.05
N CYS A 5 -8.66 -2.10 9.86
CA CYS A 5 -8.19 -0.98 9.05
C CYS A 5 -8.40 -1.27 7.56
N VAL A 6 -8.27 -0.24 6.74
CA VAL A 6 -8.37 -0.35 5.30
C VAL A 6 -6.97 -0.38 4.69
N TYR A 7 -6.71 -1.40 3.90
CA TYR A 7 -5.54 -1.50 3.03
C TYR A 7 -5.95 -1.28 1.59
N GLY A 8 -5.02 -0.78 0.77
CA GLY A 8 -5.24 -0.64 -0.66
C GLY A 8 -4.22 0.29 -1.30
N MET A 9 -4.57 0.81 -2.48
CA MET A 9 -3.78 1.82 -3.17
C MET A 9 -4.69 2.91 -3.71
N THR A 10 -4.33 4.17 -3.48
CA THR A 10 -4.98 5.35 -4.06
C THR A 10 -4.07 6.00 -5.09
N GLU A 11 -4.63 6.73 -6.04
CA GLU A 11 -3.85 7.44 -7.06
C GLU A 11 -2.84 8.43 -6.46
N GLN A 12 -3.23 9.15 -5.40
CA GLN A 12 -2.34 10.08 -4.71
C GLN A 12 -1.12 9.38 -4.11
N LEU A 13 -1.32 8.20 -3.50
CA LEU A 13 -0.23 7.40 -2.93
C LEU A 13 0.63 6.76 -4.03
N ALA A 14 0.01 6.28 -5.10
CA ALA A 14 0.71 5.74 -6.26
C ALA A 14 1.59 6.80 -6.92
N LYS A 15 1.09 8.03 -7.07
CA LYS A 15 1.84 9.17 -7.59
C LYS A 15 3.01 9.54 -6.69
N LYS A 16 2.80 9.65 -5.37
CA LYS A 16 3.89 9.89 -4.41
C LYS A 16 4.95 8.78 -4.43
N ALA A 17 4.54 7.53 -4.60
CA ALA A 17 5.47 6.41 -4.74
C ALA A 17 6.28 6.51 -6.05
N ALA A 18 5.64 6.87 -7.16
CA ALA A 18 6.28 7.10 -8.44
C ALA A 18 7.29 8.25 -8.38
N GLU A 19 6.95 9.36 -7.72
CA GLU A 19 7.83 10.50 -7.48
C GLU A 19 9.06 10.10 -6.67
N ARG A 20 8.89 9.33 -5.58
CA ARG A 20 10.01 8.82 -4.79
C ARG A 20 10.90 7.87 -5.60
N ALA A 21 10.30 7.03 -6.44
CA ALA A 21 11.04 6.13 -7.32
C ALA A 21 11.83 6.92 -8.37
N TRP A 22 11.27 8.01 -8.90
CA TRP A 22 11.97 8.92 -9.80
C TRP A 22 13.19 9.56 -9.14
N GLN A 23 13.06 10.09 -7.92
CA GLN A 23 14.19 10.71 -7.22
C GLN A 23 15.33 9.70 -6.99
N LYS A 24 15.01 8.50 -6.52
CA LYS A 24 16.00 7.43 -6.35
C LYS A 24 16.67 7.05 -7.68
N TYR A 25 15.89 6.95 -8.75
CA TYR A 25 16.42 6.65 -10.08
C TYR A 25 17.35 7.76 -10.57
N LYS A 26 16.93 9.03 -10.42
CA LYS A 26 17.73 10.20 -10.76
C LYS A 26 19.04 10.22 -9.98
N GLU A 27 19.01 9.97 -8.67
CA GLU A 27 20.20 9.90 -7.79
C GLU A 27 21.18 8.80 -8.24
N SER A 28 20.69 7.67 -8.72
CA SER A 28 21.51 6.56 -9.21
C SER A 28 22.18 6.80 -10.57
N MET A 29 21.77 7.83 -11.32
CA MET A 29 22.34 8.16 -12.64
C MET A 29 23.65 8.92 -12.54
N THR A 30 24.50 8.73 -13.56
CA THR A 30 25.66 9.58 -13.82
C THR A 30 25.24 11.00 -14.25
N ALA A 31 26.15 11.96 -14.08
CA ALA A 31 25.89 13.37 -14.40
C ALA A 31 25.51 13.58 -15.87
N ASP A 32 26.18 12.87 -16.79
CA ASP A 32 25.95 12.98 -18.23
C ASP A 32 24.54 12.55 -18.64
N VAL A 33 24.07 11.42 -18.08
CA VAL A 33 22.71 10.92 -18.33
C VAL A 33 21.68 11.87 -17.75
N ARG A 34 21.94 12.46 -16.58
CA ARG A 34 21.04 13.42 -15.94
C ARG A 34 20.92 14.72 -16.74
N ALA A 35 21.98 15.15 -17.42
CA ALA A 35 21.96 16.33 -18.28
C ALA A 35 21.07 16.17 -19.52
N CYS A 36 20.87 14.92 -19.98
CA CYS A 36 20.01 14.60 -21.12
C CYS A 36 18.51 14.53 -20.77
N LEU A 37 18.13 14.63 -19.49
CA LEU A 37 16.73 14.52 -19.08
C LEU A 37 15.94 15.79 -19.36
N ARG A 38 14.80 15.64 -20.03
CA ARG A 38 13.84 16.72 -20.25
C ARG A 38 12.80 16.74 -19.14
N PRO A 39 12.18 17.89 -18.86
CA PRO A 39 11.07 17.98 -17.91
C PRO A 39 9.89 17.05 -18.26
N SER A 40 9.65 16.78 -19.56
CA SER A 40 8.62 15.85 -20.02
C SER A 40 8.88 14.41 -19.57
N ASP A 41 10.14 13.98 -19.53
CA ASP A 41 10.52 12.61 -19.20
C ASP A 41 10.13 12.26 -17.75
N GLN A 42 10.21 13.24 -16.85
CA GLN A 42 9.73 13.08 -15.47
C GLN A 42 8.21 12.91 -15.41
N ALA A 43 7.46 13.72 -16.15
CA ALA A 43 6.00 13.65 -16.15
C ALA A 43 5.51 12.31 -16.72
N ASP A 44 6.11 11.86 -17.82
CA ASP A 44 5.79 10.57 -18.44
C ASP A 44 6.16 9.40 -17.52
N TRP A 45 7.33 9.46 -16.87
CA TRP A 45 7.74 8.47 -15.87
C TRP A 45 6.74 8.37 -14.73
N ILE A 46 6.36 9.51 -14.14
CA ILE A 46 5.42 9.55 -13.03
C ILE A 46 4.08 8.96 -13.47
N LYS A 47 3.58 9.31 -14.66
CA LYS A 47 2.33 8.77 -15.20
C LYS A 47 2.39 7.24 -15.34
N VAL A 48 3.41 6.71 -16.02
CA VAL A 48 3.58 5.26 -16.22
C VAL A 48 3.74 4.51 -14.91
N LYS A 49 4.55 5.03 -13.98
CA LYS A 49 4.75 4.40 -12.67
C LYS A 49 3.53 4.51 -11.77
N THR A 50 2.75 5.57 -11.86
CA THR A 50 1.48 5.70 -11.13
C THR A 50 0.50 4.61 -11.56
N GLU A 51 0.32 4.41 -12.86
CA GLU A 51 -0.51 3.32 -13.40
C GLU A 51 0.02 1.94 -12.95
N TYR A 52 1.34 1.74 -12.99
CA TYR A 52 1.96 0.51 -12.50
C TYR A 52 1.67 0.27 -11.01
N HIS A 53 1.80 1.29 -10.16
CA HIS A 53 1.54 1.16 -8.72
C HIS A 53 0.06 0.94 -8.42
N LEU A 54 -0.84 1.58 -9.18
CA LEU A 54 -2.28 1.30 -9.10
C LEU A 54 -2.60 -0.14 -9.50
N ALA A 55 -2.01 -0.66 -10.58
CA ALA A 55 -2.28 -2.02 -11.03
C ALA A 55 -1.61 -3.11 -10.16
N LYS A 56 -0.34 -2.93 -9.82
CA LYS A 56 0.54 -3.98 -9.27
C LYS A 56 1.22 -3.63 -7.94
N GLY A 57 1.18 -2.37 -7.49
CA GLY A 57 1.85 -1.96 -6.24
C GLY A 57 1.28 -2.66 -5.00
N ASN A 58 2.10 -2.95 -4.00
CA ASN A 58 1.62 -3.63 -2.79
C ASN A 58 0.61 -2.74 -2.04
N PRO A 59 -0.56 -3.27 -1.63
CA PRO A 59 -1.50 -2.54 -0.79
C PRO A 59 -0.84 -2.03 0.49
N VAL A 60 -1.08 -0.77 0.82
CA VAL A 60 -0.60 -0.12 2.06
C VAL A 60 -1.79 0.23 2.95
N GLN A 61 -1.52 0.44 4.23
CA GLN A 61 -2.53 0.91 5.17
C GLN A 61 -2.96 2.34 4.81
N LEU A 62 -4.25 2.53 4.52
CA LEU A 62 -4.85 3.82 4.14
C LEU A 62 -5.47 4.55 5.34
N SER A 63 -5.96 3.80 6.33
CA SER A 63 -6.68 4.35 7.47
C SER A 63 -5.99 4.03 8.79
N ALA A 64 -6.28 4.82 9.82
CA ALA A 64 -6.05 4.43 11.20
C ALA A 64 -6.84 3.15 11.55
N PRO A 65 -6.44 2.42 12.61
CA PRO A 65 -7.26 1.34 13.15
C PRO A 65 -8.60 1.88 13.68
N PHE A 66 -9.69 1.20 13.32
CA PHE A 66 -11.05 1.39 13.78
C PHE A 66 -11.45 0.25 14.72
N ASP A 67 -12.38 0.53 15.62
CA ASP A 67 -12.89 -0.48 16.57
C ASP A 67 -13.88 -1.46 15.95
N ALA A 68 -14.46 -1.11 14.80
CA ALA A 68 -15.53 -1.89 14.19
C ALA A 68 -15.45 -1.90 12.66
N PRO A 69 -15.85 -3.01 12.00
CA PRO A 69 -15.67 -3.19 10.56
C PRO A 69 -16.57 -2.27 9.72
N GLN A 70 -17.72 -1.82 10.25
CA GLN A 70 -18.60 -0.89 9.55
C GLN A 70 -17.90 0.43 9.21
N PHE A 71 -17.05 0.96 10.09
CA PHE A 71 -16.30 2.18 9.83
C PHE A 71 -15.27 1.99 8.70
N ALA A 72 -14.63 0.81 8.66
CA ALA A 72 -13.72 0.46 7.56
C ALA A 72 -14.47 0.33 6.22
N ARG A 73 -15.70 -0.21 6.22
CA ARG A 73 -16.56 -0.28 5.03
C ARG A 73 -16.96 1.11 4.53
N GLU A 74 -17.38 2.00 5.42
CA GLU A 74 -17.72 3.38 5.06
C GLU A 74 -16.50 4.14 4.52
N PHE A 75 -15.32 3.92 5.10
CA PHE A 75 -14.08 4.48 4.57
C PHE A 75 -13.79 4.00 3.13
N ILE A 76 -13.97 2.71 2.85
CA ILE A 76 -13.79 2.16 1.50
C ILE A 76 -14.76 2.83 0.51
N LYS A 77 -16.03 2.99 0.88
CA LYS A 77 -17.02 3.68 0.04
C LYS A 77 -16.60 5.12 -0.25
N LEU A 78 -16.18 5.86 0.76
CA LEU A 78 -15.72 7.24 0.61
C LEU A 78 -14.46 7.31 -0.27
N ALA A 79 -13.47 6.44 -0.04
CA ALA A 79 -12.24 6.40 -0.81
C ALA A 79 -12.51 6.08 -2.29
N ALA A 80 -13.41 5.14 -2.57
CA ALA A 80 -13.82 4.80 -3.92
C ALA A 80 -14.57 5.95 -4.63
N ALA A 81 -15.38 6.72 -3.89
CA ALA A 81 -16.09 7.89 -4.42
C ALA A 81 -15.16 9.09 -4.66
N THR A 82 -14.08 9.22 -3.89
CA THR A 82 -13.18 10.38 -3.95
C THR A 82 -12.22 10.33 -5.15
N GLY A 83 -11.88 9.14 -5.65
CA GLY A 83 -10.99 9.03 -6.80
C GLY A 83 -10.58 7.60 -7.14
N ARG A 84 -9.56 7.48 -7.99
CA ARG A 84 -9.08 6.18 -8.46
C ARG A 84 -8.42 5.42 -7.31
N THR A 85 -8.98 4.26 -7.03
CA THR A 85 -8.51 3.33 -5.99
C THR A 85 -8.40 1.93 -6.57
N SER A 86 -7.56 1.10 -5.96
CA SER A 86 -7.44 -0.31 -6.33
C SER A 86 -7.23 -1.16 -5.09
N ARG A 87 -7.76 -2.40 -5.15
CA ARG A 87 -7.51 -3.45 -4.15
C ARG A 87 -7.79 -3.00 -2.71
N LEU A 88 -8.87 -2.23 -2.55
CA LEU A 88 -9.35 -1.84 -1.22
C LEU A 88 -9.81 -3.10 -0.49
N CYS A 89 -9.24 -3.37 0.67
CA CYS A 89 -9.61 -4.49 1.51
C CYS A 89 -9.60 -4.10 2.98
N ILE A 90 -10.45 -4.76 3.76
CA ILE A 90 -10.48 -4.61 5.21
C ILE A 90 -9.51 -5.64 5.79
N MET A 91 -8.67 -5.18 6.70
CA MET A 91 -7.75 -6.01 7.46
C MET A 91 -8.14 -5.95 8.93
N GLN A 92 -7.95 -7.05 9.66
CA GLN A 92 -8.12 -7.11 11.11
C GLN A 92 -6.82 -7.54 11.78
N ARG A 93 -6.62 -7.19 13.06
CA ARG A 93 -5.50 -7.72 13.84
C ARG A 93 -5.76 -9.20 14.16
N GLY A 94 -4.87 -10.07 13.71
CA GLY A 94 -4.99 -11.50 13.92
C GLY A 94 -3.63 -12.22 13.84
N PRO A 95 -3.58 -13.50 14.25
CA PRO A 95 -2.38 -14.31 14.12
C PRO A 95 -2.03 -14.51 12.65
N THR A 96 -0.77 -14.28 12.30
CA THR A 96 -0.25 -14.56 10.96
C THR A 96 -0.14 -16.06 10.80
N LEU A 97 -0.80 -16.63 9.79
CA LEU A 97 -0.72 -18.05 9.50
C LEU A 97 0.46 -18.33 8.56
N ASP A 98 1.07 -19.50 8.70
CA ASP A 98 2.05 -20.02 7.76
C ASP A 98 1.37 -20.67 6.54
N LYS A 99 2.17 -21.27 5.65
CA LYS A 99 1.68 -21.96 4.45
C LYS A 99 0.82 -23.19 4.77
N HIS A 100 0.92 -23.73 5.99
CA HIS A 100 0.20 -24.90 6.46
C HIS A 100 -1.01 -24.55 7.34
N GLY A 101 -1.31 -23.25 7.50
CA GLY A 101 -2.41 -22.77 8.33
C GLY A 101 -2.10 -22.70 9.83
N ALA A 102 -0.85 -22.96 10.24
CA ALA A 102 -0.45 -22.86 11.64
C ALA A 102 -0.02 -21.42 12.00
N PRO A 103 -0.33 -20.93 13.22
CA PRO A 103 0.12 -19.61 13.66
C PRO A 103 1.65 -19.50 13.67
N ARG A 104 2.19 -18.50 12.96
CA ARG A 104 3.62 -18.21 12.95
C ARG A 104 4.05 -17.72 14.33
N ILE A 105 4.93 -18.46 14.99
CA ILE A 105 5.45 -18.12 16.31
C ILE A 105 6.68 -17.20 16.19
N SER A 106 6.70 -16.11 16.97
CA SER A 106 7.86 -15.25 17.09
C SER A 106 8.99 -15.96 17.83
N LYS A 107 10.20 -15.96 17.27
CA LYS A 107 11.38 -16.57 17.91
C LYS A 107 11.72 -15.90 19.25
N ALA A 108 11.50 -14.58 19.35
CA ALA A 108 11.83 -13.76 20.50
C ALA A 108 10.81 -13.89 21.63
N THR A 109 9.51 -13.77 21.32
CA THR A 109 8.46 -13.74 22.36
C THR A 109 7.79 -15.08 22.60
N LYS A 110 8.09 -16.10 21.77
CA LYS A 110 7.47 -17.44 21.79
C LYS A 110 5.93 -17.40 21.71
N ARG A 111 5.36 -16.31 21.22
CA ARG A 111 3.91 -16.09 21.03
C ARG A 111 3.56 -16.00 19.55
N PRO A 112 2.30 -16.26 19.15
CA PRO A 112 1.83 -16.03 17.79
C PRO A 112 2.07 -14.58 17.34
N MET A 113 2.57 -14.42 16.12
CA MET A 113 2.86 -13.12 15.54
C MET A 113 1.56 -12.48 15.07
N ILE A 114 1.12 -11.43 15.78
CA ILE A 114 -0.08 -10.68 15.43
C ILE A 114 0.26 -9.63 14.36
N THR A 115 -0.38 -9.72 13.20
CA THR A 115 -0.27 -8.76 12.11
C THR A 115 -1.65 -8.42 11.55
N TRP A 116 -1.67 -7.63 10.47
CA TRP A 116 -2.88 -7.34 9.72
C TRP A 116 -3.18 -8.50 8.78
N VAL A 117 -4.33 -9.13 8.97
CA VAL A 117 -4.80 -10.26 8.14
C VAL A 117 -6.12 -9.88 7.44
N PRO A 118 -6.41 -10.40 6.24
CA PRO A 118 -7.66 -10.11 5.53
C PRO A 118 -8.90 -10.43 6.38
N TYR A 119 -9.86 -9.51 6.38
CA TYR A 119 -11.17 -9.70 7.00
C TYR A 119 -12.16 -10.20 5.94
N THR A 120 -12.68 -11.41 6.13
CA THR A 120 -13.51 -12.13 5.15
C THR A 120 -15.02 -12.13 5.46
N ARG A 121 -15.52 -11.24 6.34
CA ARG A 121 -16.94 -11.19 6.72
C ARG A 121 -17.73 -10.03 6.11
#